data_AF-A0A1B2YSD6-F1
#
_entry.id   AF-A0A1B2YSD6-F1
#
_cell.length_a   1.000
_cell.length_b   1.000
_cell.length_c   1.000
_cell.angle_alpha   90.00
_cell.angle_beta   90.00
_cell.angle_gamma   90.00
#
_symmetry.space_group_name_H-M   'P 1'
#
loop_
_entity.id
_entity.type
_entity.pdbx_description
1 polymer ?
#
loop_
_entity_poly.entity_id
_entity_poly.type
_entity_poly.pdbx_seq_one_letter_code
_entity_poly.pdbx_strand_id
1 'polypeptide(L)'
;MKKIIIYPLFCLLILACSKSDDGEQLPEVIEEEIEQLFSCVSYDDLLDPQTTNQDDLMQYWTKFAADVKCTRGGPDYNERHSQLNIFFEYRSAAQIAAGVTPDHIAYSTFAGYCNDKVVNVGVLYNEWTEKNLLQRLWIMYHEFGHDVYKYEHSTDPADIMFPASTRGDININDFIGAKDRMFKRSFPGIKYIPCPTDS
;
A
#
# COMPACT_ATOMS: atom_id res chain seq x y z
N MET A 1 -56.95 20.82 -57.92
CA MET A 1 -56.93 21.04 -56.45
C MET A 1 -55.81 20.18 -55.85
N LYS A 2 -55.03 20.77 -54.92
CA LYS A 2 -54.18 20.19 -53.84
C LYS A 2 -53.82 18.68 -53.90
N LYS A 3 -52.61 18.19 -53.58
CA LYS A 3 -51.27 18.71 -53.28
C LYS A 3 -50.37 17.46 -53.02
N ILE A 4 -49.13 17.44 -53.53
CA ILE A 4 -47.89 16.89 -52.90
C ILE A 4 -47.79 15.35 -52.87
N ILE A 5 -46.72 14.72 -53.38
CA ILE A 5 -45.43 14.47 -52.68
C ILE A 5 -44.27 14.48 -53.69
N ILE A 6 -43.26 15.31 -53.43
CA ILE A 6 -41.95 15.32 -54.09
C ILE A 6 -40.97 14.63 -53.14
N TYR A 7 -40.34 13.55 -53.59
CA TYR A 7 -39.04 13.10 -53.07
C TYR A 7 -37.95 13.67 -53.96
N PRO A 8 -36.82 14.15 -53.39
CA PRO A 8 -35.56 14.08 -54.08
C PRO A 8 -34.62 13.13 -53.33
N LEU A 9 -34.32 12.04 -54.01
CA LEU A 9 -33.13 11.23 -53.83
C LEU A 9 -31.92 12.05 -54.27
N PHE A 10 -31.01 12.29 -53.32
CA PHE A 10 -29.56 12.23 -53.44
C PHE A 10 -28.89 12.82 -54.69
N CYS A 11 -28.11 13.90 -54.50
CA CYS A 11 -26.87 14.10 -55.24
C CYS A 11 -25.83 14.73 -54.31
N LEU A 12 -24.72 14.00 -54.12
CA LEU A 12 -23.53 14.39 -53.37
C LEU A 12 -22.95 15.72 -53.90
N LEU A 13 -22.72 16.66 -53.00
CA LEU A 13 -21.69 17.68 -53.16
C LEU A 13 -20.70 17.54 -52.01
N ILE A 14 -19.54 17.00 -52.36
CA ILE A 14 -18.31 16.96 -51.58
C ILE A 14 -17.87 18.39 -51.27
N LEU A 15 -18.15 18.87 -50.05
CA LEU A 15 -17.46 20.03 -49.50
C LEU A 15 -16.25 19.50 -48.72
N ALA A 16 -15.09 19.63 -49.35
CA ALA A 16 -13.80 19.45 -48.71
C ALA A 16 -13.65 20.49 -47.59
N CYS A 17 -13.77 20.07 -46.34
CA CYS A 17 -13.24 20.83 -45.22
C CYS A 17 -11.72 20.67 -45.22
N SER A 18 -11.03 21.71 -45.68
CA SER A 18 -9.65 21.98 -45.28
C SER A 18 -9.66 22.15 -43.76
N LYS A 19 -9.16 21.15 -43.04
CA LYS A 19 -8.80 21.29 -41.64
C LYS A 19 -7.43 21.96 -41.65
N SER A 20 -7.36 23.20 -41.19
CA SER A 20 -6.09 23.85 -40.91
C SER A 20 -5.32 22.97 -39.92
N ASP A 21 -4.09 22.66 -40.31
CA ASP A 21 -3.11 21.96 -39.51
C ASP A 21 -2.58 22.95 -38.46
N ASP A 22 -3.41 23.22 -37.46
CA ASP A 22 -2.93 23.82 -36.22
C ASP A 22 -2.43 22.68 -35.36
N GLY A 23 -1.13 22.44 -35.44
CA GLY A 23 -0.40 21.53 -34.58
C GLY A 23 -0.51 21.99 -33.13
N GLU A 24 -1.61 21.62 -32.47
CA GLU A 24 -1.67 21.55 -31.02
C GLU A 24 -0.74 20.41 -30.61
N GLN A 25 0.54 20.74 -30.39
CA GLN A 25 1.38 19.96 -29.48
C GLN A 25 0.64 19.96 -28.15
N LEU A 26 -0.04 18.85 -27.84
CA LEU A 26 -0.37 18.50 -26.47
C LEU A 26 0.90 18.76 -25.66
N PRO A 27 0.86 19.58 -24.60
CA PRO A 27 2.03 19.77 -23.77
C PRO A 27 2.46 18.37 -23.31
N GLU A 28 3.68 17.99 -23.70
CA GLU A 28 4.37 16.86 -23.10
C GLU A 28 4.36 17.14 -21.60
N VAL A 29 3.54 16.40 -20.86
CA VAL A 29 3.60 16.40 -19.41
C VAL A 29 4.95 15.79 -19.11
N ILE A 30 5.95 16.66 -18.89
CA ILE A 30 7.22 16.26 -18.32
C ILE A 30 6.86 15.82 -16.90
N GLU A 31 6.62 14.52 -16.71
CA GLU A 31 6.60 13.94 -15.39
C GLU A 31 7.98 14.23 -14.80
N GLU A 32 8.03 15.15 -13.83
CA GLU A 32 9.24 15.32 -13.01
C GLU A 32 9.53 13.96 -12.37
N GLU A 33 10.54 13.26 -12.88
CA GLU A 33 11.11 12.10 -12.22
C GLU A 33 11.63 12.56 -10.86
N ILE A 34 10.81 12.36 -9.83
CA ILE A 34 11.23 12.57 -8.45
C ILE A 34 12.34 11.54 -8.19
N GLU A 35 13.58 12.01 -8.00
CA GLU A 35 14.69 11.14 -7.66
C GLU A 35 14.34 10.33 -6.40
N GLN A 36 14.36 9.00 -6.53
CA GLN A 36 14.01 8.13 -5.43
C GLN A 36 15.07 8.21 -4.32
N LEU A 37 14.64 8.34 -3.07
CA LEU A 37 15.52 8.21 -1.92
C LEU A 37 16.22 6.84 -1.94
N PHE A 38 17.46 6.81 -1.45
CA PHE A 38 18.21 5.56 -1.37
C PHE A 38 17.50 4.55 -0.46
N SER A 39 17.31 3.34 -0.97
CA SER A 39 16.95 2.16 -0.20
C SER A 39 17.90 1.02 -0.57
N CYS A 40 18.36 0.25 0.43
CA CYS A 40 19.25 -0.88 0.19
C CYS A 40 18.53 -2.11 -0.40
N VAL A 41 17.20 -2.07 -0.50
CA VAL A 41 16.37 -3.01 -1.26
C VAL A 41 15.52 -2.26 -2.28
N SER A 42 15.28 -2.87 -3.44
CA SER A 42 14.26 -2.42 -4.40
C SER A 42 12.87 -2.90 -3.96
N TYR A 43 11.85 -2.11 -4.29
CA TYR A 43 10.43 -2.43 -4.08
C TYR A 43 9.68 -2.68 -5.40
N ASP A 44 10.37 -2.70 -6.54
CA ASP A 44 9.75 -2.78 -7.87
C ASP A 44 8.89 -4.05 -7.99
N ASP A 45 9.34 -5.15 -7.40
CA ASP A 45 8.64 -6.43 -7.36
C ASP A 45 7.31 -6.40 -6.57
N LEU A 46 7.15 -5.46 -5.63
CA LEU A 46 5.95 -5.25 -4.82
C LEU A 46 5.11 -4.06 -5.27
N LEU A 47 5.66 -3.19 -6.12
CA LEU A 47 4.99 -1.98 -6.64
C LEU A 47 4.62 -2.09 -8.12
N ASP A 48 4.89 -3.23 -8.75
CA ASP A 48 4.40 -3.59 -10.08
C ASP A 48 3.23 -4.60 -9.98
N PRO A 49 2.02 -4.27 -10.47
CA PRO A 49 0.88 -5.19 -10.50
C PRO A 49 1.12 -6.49 -11.30
N GLN A 50 2.11 -6.53 -12.20
CA GLN A 50 2.45 -7.71 -13.00
C GLN A 50 3.33 -8.71 -12.23
N THR A 51 4.11 -8.23 -11.25
CA THR A 51 5.00 -9.08 -10.45
C THR A 51 4.45 -9.35 -9.06
N THR A 52 3.62 -8.45 -8.54
CA THR A 52 3.08 -8.54 -7.18
C THR A 52 1.97 -9.59 -7.12
N ASN A 53 2.14 -10.62 -6.28
CA ASN A 53 1.05 -11.54 -5.98
C ASN A 53 0.13 -10.88 -4.94
N GLN A 54 -1.07 -10.48 -5.37
CA GLN A 54 -1.99 -9.73 -4.50
C GLN A 54 -2.53 -10.54 -3.32
N ASP A 55 -2.49 -11.87 -3.42
CA ASP A 55 -3.00 -12.80 -2.42
C ASP A 55 -1.87 -13.43 -1.57
N ASP A 56 -0.62 -13.01 -1.75
CA ASP A 56 0.52 -13.49 -0.96
C ASP A 56 1.01 -12.40 -0.02
N LEU A 57 0.65 -12.50 1.27
CA LEU A 57 1.13 -11.57 2.29
C LEU A 57 2.60 -11.82 2.68
N MET A 58 3.15 -13.01 2.40
CA MET A 58 4.52 -13.37 2.78
C MET A 58 5.58 -12.61 1.98
N GLN A 59 5.25 -12.10 0.80
CA GLN A 59 6.15 -11.27 0.00
C GLN A 59 6.55 -9.97 0.75
N TYR A 60 5.63 -9.40 1.53
CA TYR A 60 5.89 -8.20 2.33
C TYR A 60 6.81 -8.50 3.52
N TRP A 61 6.62 -9.65 4.18
CA TRP A 61 7.53 -10.10 5.22
C TRP A 61 8.95 -10.33 4.67
N THR A 62 9.05 -10.99 3.51
CA THR A 62 10.33 -11.24 2.85
C THR A 62 11.06 -9.94 2.57
N LYS A 63 10.33 -8.93 2.06
CA LYS A 63 10.89 -7.59 1.83
C LYS A 63 11.33 -6.93 3.13
N PHE A 64 10.48 -6.93 4.15
CA PHE A 64 10.77 -6.37 5.46
C PHE A 64 12.03 -6.98 6.08
N ALA A 65 12.14 -8.31 6.10
CA ALA A 65 13.31 -9.01 6.63
C ALA A 65 14.60 -8.64 5.88
N ALA A 66 14.54 -8.53 4.55
CA ALA A 66 15.67 -8.09 3.73
C ALA A 66 16.09 -6.64 4.04
N ASP A 67 15.11 -5.74 4.19
CA ASP A 67 15.28 -4.34 4.56
C ASP A 67 16.00 -4.18 5.89
N VAL A 68 15.54 -4.92 6.91
CA VAL A 68 16.13 -4.89 8.25
C VAL A 68 17.56 -5.42 8.21
N LYS A 69 17.79 -6.52 7.49
CA LYS A 69 19.11 -7.12 7.32
C LYS A 69 20.09 -6.13 6.66
N CYS A 70 19.68 -5.48 5.57
CA CYS A 70 20.55 -4.54 4.86
C CYS A 70 20.77 -3.23 5.64
N THR A 71 19.77 -2.77 6.39
CA THR A 71 19.86 -1.50 7.14
C THR A 71 20.66 -1.63 8.44
N ARG A 72 20.48 -2.74 9.18
CA ARG A 72 21.02 -2.87 10.55
C ARG A 72 22.14 -3.89 10.69
N GLY A 73 22.41 -4.70 9.65
CA GLY A 73 23.43 -5.76 9.69
C GLY A 73 23.21 -6.81 10.79
N GLY A 74 22.01 -6.84 11.38
CA GLY A 74 21.65 -7.71 12.50
C GLY A 74 21.40 -9.17 12.10
N PRO A 75 21.03 -10.05 13.06
CA PRO A 75 20.70 -11.45 12.75
C PRO A 75 19.57 -11.52 11.72
N ASP A 76 19.51 -12.59 10.95
CA ASP A 76 18.45 -12.76 9.95
C ASP A 76 17.09 -12.76 10.66
N TYR A 77 16.20 -11.81 10.32
CA TYR A 77 14.91 -11.72 11.00
C TYR A 77 14.01 -12.92 10.68
N ASN A 78 14.28 -13.64 9.58
CA ASN A 78 13.65 -14.93 9.29
C ASN A 78 14.11 -16.03 10.26
N GLU A 79 15.35 -15.97 10.77
CA GLU A 79 15.84 -16.92 11.77
C GLU A 79 15.31 -16.57 13.17
N ARG A 80 15.20 -15.28 13.48
CA ARG A 80 14.72 -14.80 14.78
C ARG A 80 13.22 -15.02 14.98
N HIS A 81 12.42 -14.81 13.93
CA HIS A 81 10.96 -14.99 13.92
C HIS A 81 10.61 -16.28 13.20
N SER A 82 10.82 -17.42 13.87
CA SER A 82 10.67 -18.74 13.28
C SER A 82 9.22 -19.18 13.07
N GLN A 83 8.25 -18.41 13.57
CA GLN A 83 6.82 -18.70 13.45
C GLN A 83 6.10 -17.53 12.80
N LEU A 84 5.77 -17.67 11.52
CA LEU A 84 5.11 -16.64 10.72
C LEU A 84 3.65 -17.05 10.49
N ASN A 85 2.72 -16.32 11.10
CA ASN A 85 1.29 -16.44 10.90
C ASN A 85 0.74 -15.13 10.33
N ILE A 86 0.91 -14.95 9.02
CA ILE A 86 0.46 -13.77 8.29
C ILE A 86 -0.64 -14.23 7.33
N PHE A 87 -1.87 -13.75 7.52
CA PHE A 87 -3.03 -14.34 6.86
C PHE A 87 -4.14 -13.33 6.57
N PHE A 88 -4.98 -13.69 5.59
CA PHE A 88 -6.23 -12.98 5.34
C PHE A 88 -7.35 -13.46 6.25
N GLU A 89 -8.06 -12.52 6.84
CA GLU A 89 -9.35 -12.73 7.48
C GLU A 89 -10.48 -12.24 6.57
N TYR A 90 -11.56 -13.02 6.52
CA TYR A 90 -12.71 -12.76 5.68
C TYR A 90 -13.92 -12.42 6.54
N ARG A 91 -14.56 -11.28 6.27
CA ARG A 91 -15.82 -10.93 6.90
C ARG A 91 -16.92 -11.91 6.46
N SER A 92 -17.78 -12.28 7.41
CA SER A 92 -18.97 -13.04 7.08
C SER A 92 -19.93 -12.22 6.21
N ALA A 93 -20.72 -12.90 5.36
CA ALA A 93 -21.74 -12.25 4.54
C ALA A 93 -22.73 -11.42 5.38
N ALA A 94 -23.04 -11.85 6.61
CA ALA A 94 -23.90 -11.14 7.53
C ALA A 94 -23.29 -9.81 8.01
N GLN A 95 -21.99 -9.79 8.33
CA GLN A 95 -21.28 -8.55 8.70
C GLN A 95 -21.22 -7.56 7.54
N ILE A 96 -21.00 -8.05 6.32
CA ILE A 96 -21.02 -7.23 5.11
C ILE A 96 -22.42 -6.65 4.87
N ALA A 97 -23.47 -7.49 4.93
CA ALA A 97 -24.85 -7.06 4.73
C ALA A 97 -25.35 -6.08 5.81
N ALA A 98 -24.82 -6.19 7.03
CA ALA A 98 -25.11 -5.27 8.13
C ALA A 98 -24.36 -3.93 8.03
N GLY A 99 -23.48 -3.74 7.03
CA GLY A 99 -22.70 -2.52 6.88
C GLY A 99 -21.64 -2.33 7.97
N VAL A 100 -21.24 -3.40 8.67
CA VAL A 100 -20.20 -3.32 9.70
C VAL A 100 -18.88 -2.97 9.02
N THR A 101 -18.39 -1.78 9.31
CA THR A 101 -17.11 -1.28 8.79
C THR A 101 -16.05 -1.49 9.86
N PRO A 102 -14.97 -2.23 9.57
CA PRO A 102 -13.84 -2.34 10.49
C PRO A 102 -13.21 -0.98 10.78
N ASP A 103 -12.70 -0.80 11.99
CA ASP A 103 -11.92 0.37 12.40
C ASP A 103 -10.43 0.27 12.01
N HIS A 104 -10.01 -0.89 11.51
CA HIS A 104 -8.65 -1.20 11.04
C HIS A 104 -8.69 -2.12 9.82
N ILE A 105 -7.61 -2.15 9.04
CA ILE A 105 -7.48 -2.99 7.82
C ILE A 105 -6.62 -4.22 8.11
N ALA A 106 -5.65 -4.07 9.00
CA ALA A 106 -4.79 -5.12 9.46
C ALA A 106 -4.58 -4.94 10.96
N TYR A 107 -4.13 -6.00 11.63
CA TYR A 107 -3.84 -5.97 13.04
C TYR A 107 -2.76 -7.00 13.39
N SER A 108 -1.89 -6.60 14.31
CA SER A 108 -1.02 -7.48 15.10
C SER A 108 -1.76 -7.98 16.35
N THR A 109 -1.35 -9.12 16.90
CA THR A 109 -1.97 -9.67 18.12
C THR A 109 -0.96 -9.82 19.24
N PHE A 110 -1.47 -9.96 20.46
CA PHE A 110 -0.66 -10.25 21.64
C PHE A 110 0.28 -11.46 21.44
N ALA A 111 -0.15 -12.45 20.68
CA ALA A 111 0.67 -13.63 20.37
C ALA A 111 1.88 -13.31 19.48
N GLY A 112 1.82 -12.23 18.68
CA GLY A 112 2.94 -11.70 17.90
C GLY A 112 3.79 -10.74 18.73
N TYR A 113 3.30 -9.52 18.98
CA TYR A 113 4.09 -8.46 19.62
C TYR A 113 4.61 -8.77 21.04
N CYS A 114 4.06 -9.76 21.75
CA CYS A 114 4.62 -10.22 23.04
C CYS A 114 5.42 -11.52 22.98
N ASN A 115 5.68 -12.06 21.78
CA ASN A 115 6.53 -13.22 21.58
C ASN A 115 7.52 -12.96 20.44
N ASP A 116 8.78 -12.69 20.78
CA ASP A 116 9.85 -12.36 19.83
C ASP A 116 10.14 -13.44 18.75
N LYS A 117 9.55 -14.65 18.86
CA LYS A 117 9.65 -15.71 17.84
C LYS A 117 8.51 -15.72 16.83
N VAL A 118 7.42 -15.01 17.12
CA VAL A 118 6.18 -15.06 16.36
C VAL A 118 5.96 -13.73 15.66
N VAL A 119 5.57 -13.80 14.39
CA VAL A 119 4.88 -12.70 13.69
C VAL A 119 3.47 -13.20 13.43
N ASN A 120 2.47 -12.49 13.95
CA ASN A 120 1.08 -12.82 13.86
C ASN A 120 0.26 -11.61 13.41
N VAL A 121 0.07 -11.49 12.10
CA VAL A 121 -0.63 -10.37 11.46
C VAL A 121 -1.84 -10.88 10.70
N GLY A 122 -3.02 -10.38 11.07
CA GLY A 122 -4.26 -10.58 10.33
C GLY A 122 -4.54 -9.38 9.41
N VAL A 123 -4.98 -9.64 8.19
CA VAL A 123 -5.36 -8.62 7.21
C VAL A 123 -6.78 -8.88 6.72
N LEU A 124 -7.65 -7.88 6.79
CA LEU A 124 -9.02 -8.01 6.30
C LEU A 124 -9.03 -7.96 4.78
N TYR A 125 -9.43 -9.07 4.14
CA TYR A 125 -9.29 -9.26 2.70
C TYR A 125 -10.03 -8.20 1.87
N ASN A 126 -11.28 -7.90 2.25
CA ASN A 126 -12.11 -6.96 1.48
C ASN A 126 -11.55 -5.53 1.52
N GLU A 127 -10.95 -5.13 2.63
CA GLU A 127 -10.34 -3.82 2.82
C GLU A 127 -8.99 -3.76 2.10
N TRP A 128 -8.25 -4.87 2.09
CA TRP A 128 -6.99 -5.03 1.38
C TRP A 128 -7.12 -4.86 -0.13
N THR A 129 -8.17 -5.45 -0.73
CA THR A 129 -8.40 -5.38 -2.17
C THR A 129 -8.62 -3.95 -2.68
N GLU A 130 -9.11 -3.05 -1.81
CA GLU A 130 -9.32 -1.64 -2.13
C GLU A 130 -8.05 -0.79 -2.07
N LYS A 131 -6.91 -1.36 -1.63
CA LYS A 131 -5.65 -0.62 -1.47
C LYS A 131 -4.73 -0.77 -2.66
N ASN A 132 -4.06 0.34 -2.99
CA ASN A 132 -2.98 0.30 -3.97
C ASN A 132 -1.73 -0.38 -3.38
N LEU A 133 -0.77 -0.73 -4.23
CA LEU A 133 0.39 -1.51 -3.82
C LEU A 133 1.27 -0.81 -2.78
N LEU A 134 1.43 0.51 -2.88
CA LEU A 134 2.21 1.29 -1.91
C LEU A 134 1.52 1.35 -0.55
N GLN A 135 0.20 1.50 -0.53
CA GLN A 135 -0.62 1.44 0.69
C GLN A 135 -0.50 0.07 1.36
N ARG A 136 -0.56 -1.01 0.58
CA ARG A 136 -0.36 -2.38 1.07
C ARG A 136 1.01 -2.56 1.71
N LEU A 137 2.06 -2.07 1.07
CA LEU A 137 3.43 -2.09 1.61
C LEU A 137 3.52 -1.33 2.93
N TRP A 138 2.94 -0.13 3.00
CA TRP A 138 2.91 0.69 4.22
C TRP A 138 2.17 -0.01 5.36
N ILE A 139 0.97 -0.56 5.08
CA ILE A 139 0.16 -1.30 6.07
C ILE A 139 0.94 -2.48 6.64
N MET A 140 1.58 -3.29 5.79
CA MET A 140 2.33 -4.44 6.29
C MET A 140 3.52 -4.03 7.15
N TYR A 141 4.26 -2.98 6.76
CA TYR A 141 5.36 -2.48 7.58
C TYR A 141 4.87 -1.89 8.91
N HIS A 142 3.68 -1.29 8.94
CA HIS A 142 3.04 -0.83 10.18
C HIS A 142 2.80 -2.00 11.15
N GLU A 143 2.16 -3.06 10.69
CA GLU A 143 1.90 -4.23 11.54
C GLU A 143 3.18 -4.94 11.98
N PHE A 144 4.18 -5.03 11.11
CA PHE A 144 5.50 -5.53 11.51
C PHE A 144 6.17 -4.61 12.53
N GLY A 145 5.90 -3.31 12.54
CA GLY A 145 6.37 -2.41 13.58
C GLY A 145 5.82 -2.72 14.96
N HIS A 146 4.54 -3.11 15.02
CA HIS A 146 3.94 -3.63 16.24
C HIS A 146 4.57 -4.97 16.63
N ASP A 147 4.57 -5.96 15.75
CA ASP A 147 5.01 -7.33 16.09
C ASP A 147 6.50 -7.43 16.40
N VAL A 148 7.34 -6.82 15.57
CA VAL A 148 8.80 -7.00 15.61
C VAL A 148 9.46 -6.02 16.57
N TYR A 149 8.94 -4.79 16.66
CA TYR A 149 9.56 -3.73 17.47
C TYR A 149 8.72 -3.29 18.65
N LYS A 150 7.50 -3.82 18.80
CA LYS A 150 6.56 -3.47 19.87
C LYS A 150 6.23 -1.99 19.87
N TYR A 151 6.34 -1.30 18.74
CA TYR A 151 6.02 0.12 18.70
C TYR A 151 4.53 0.32 18.97
N GLU A 152 4.18 1.32 19.79
CA GLU A 152 2.82 1.87 19.76
C GLU A 152 2.66 2.81 18.57
N HIS A 153 1.42 3.24 18.35
CA HIS A 153 1.12 4.26 17.36
C HIS A 153 1.90 5.57 17.60
N SER A 154 2.41 6.16 16.51
CA SER A 154 2.95 7.52 16.52
C SER A 154 1.83 8.56 16.44
N THR A 155 2.20 9.83 16.57
CA THR A 155 1.26 10.96 16.41
C THR A 155 1.47 11.75 15.12
N ASP A 156 2.55 11.46 14.38
CA ASP A 156 2.91 12.16 13.14
C ASP A 156 2.42 11.37 11.91
N PRO A 157 1.56 11.94 11.05
CA PRO A 157 1.08 11.32 9.82
C PRO A 157 2.16 10.97 8.80
N ALA A 158 3.39 11.42 8.98
CA ALA A 158 4.52 11.05 8.13
C ALA A 158 5.15 9.70 8.53
N ASP A 159 4.90 9.18 9.74
CA ASP A 159 5.52 7.95 10.23
C ASP A 159 4.73 6.70 9.86
N ILE A 160 5.45 5.60 9.63
CA ILE A 160 4.80 4.30 9.36
C ILE A 160 3.83 3.93 10.48
N MET A 161 4.17 4.18 11.74
CA MET A 161 3.36 3.85 12.92
C MET A 161 2.16 4.78 13.17
N PHE A 162 1.82 5.70 12.26
CA PHE A 162 0.64 6.54 12.43
C PHE A 162 -0.66 5.69 12.32
N PRO A 163 -1.66 5.85 13.21
CA PRO A 163 -2.84 4.97 13.28
C PRO A 163 -3.82 5.12 12.11
N ALA A 164 -3.60 6.07 11.18
CA ALA A 164 -4.42 6.12 9.98
C ALA A 164 -3.82 5.22 8.91
N SER A 165 -4.48 4.08 8.68
CA SER A 165 -4.30 3.35 7.45
C SER A 165 -4.64 4.30 6.29
N THR A 166 -3.70 4.51 5.37
CA THR A 166 -3.97 4.96 4.00
C THR A 166 -4.19 6.47 3.79
N ARG A 167 -3.16 7.27 4.06
CA ARG A 167 -2.95 8.48 3.27
C ARG A 167 -2.86 8.11 1.79
N GLY A 168 -3.79 8.60 0.96
CA GLY A 168 -3.84 8.30 -0.47
C GLY A 168 -2.82 9.09 -1.30
N ASP A 169 -2.18 10.09 -0.68
CA ASP A 169 -1.23 11.02 -1.27
C ASP A 169 0.24 10.61 -1.06
N ILE A 170 0.51 9.42 -0.51
CA ILE A 170 1.88 8.94 -0.28
C ILE A 170 2.55 8.54 -1.60
N ASN A 171 3.83 8.85 -1.72
CA ASN A 171 4.72 8.33 -2.76
C ASN A 171 5.81 7.42 -2.14
N ILE A 172 6.64 6.82 -3.01
CA ILE A 172 7.70 5.90 -2.58
C ILE A 172 8.75 6.57 -1.67
N ASN A 173 9.04 7.86 -1.88
CA ASN A 173 9.98 8.60 -1.03
C ASN A 173 9.42 8.84 0.37
N ASP A 174 8.11 9.09 0.49
CA ASP A 174 7.45 9.16 1.81
C ASP A 174 7.61 7.84 2.55
N PHE A 175 7.37 6.71 1.87
CA PHE A 175 7.55 5.39 2.45
C PHE A 175 9.00 5.14 2.88
N ILE A 176 9.98 5.38 1.99
CA ILE A 176 11.40 5.18 2.29
C ILE A 176 11.82 6.04 3.49
N GLY A 177 11.45 7.32 3.50
CA GLY A 177 11.76 8.23 4.60
C GLY A 177 11.14 7.77 5.93
N ALA A 178 9.89 7.32 5.91
CA ALA A 178 9.19 6.83 7.10
C ALA A 178 9.76 5.50 7.62
N LYS A 179 10.04 4.55 6.72
CA LYS A 179 10.73 3.29 6.99
C LYS A 179 12.09 3.51 7.64
N ASP A 180 12.87 4.43 7.10
CA ASP A 180 14.19 4.74 7.64
C ASP A 180 14.11 5.25 9.08
N ARG A 181 13.14 6.13 9.39
CA ARG A 181 12.91 6.59 10.76
C ARG A 181 12.45 5.45 11.67
N MET A 182 11.59 4.56 11.19
CA MET A 182 11.13 3.37 11.91
C MET A 182 12.31 2.47 12.32
N PHE A 183 13.21 2.16 11.38
CA PHE A 183 14.38 1.31 11.65
C PHE A 183 15.45 2.00 12.50
N LYS A 184 15.66 3.31 12.30
CA LYS A 184 16.59 4.13 13.10
C LYS A 184 16.04 4.47 14.49
N ARG A 185 14.76 4.18 14.76
CA ARG A 185 14.05 4.55 16.00
C ARG A 185 14.10 6.06 16.24
N SER A 186 13.92 6.84 15.19
CA SER A 186 14.13 8.29 15.21
C SER A 186 12.84 9.09 14.97
N PHE A 187 11.67 8.47 15.11
CA PHE A 187 10.41 9.18 15.02
C PHE A 187 10.01 9.80 16.37
N PRO A 188 9.34 10.97 16.41
CA PRO A 188 8.99 11.62 17.66
C PRO A 188 8.01 10.82 18.51
N GLY A 189 8.24 10.78 19.83
CA GLY A 189 7.27 10.21 20.77
C GLY A 189 7.14 8.68 20.74
N ILE A 190 8.19 7.96 20.30
CA ILE A 190 8.23 6.48 20.32
C ILE A 190 7.83 5.95 21.70
N LYS A 191 6.84 5.06 21.69
CA LYS A 191 6.40 4.26 22.84
C LYS A 191 6.38 2.79 22.45
N TYR A 192 6.31 1.93 23.46
CA TYR A 192 6.36 0.49 23.28
C TYR A 192 5.19 -0.19 23.97
N ILE A 193 4.55 -1.13 23.28
CA ILE A 193 3.47 -1.96 23.79
C ILE A 193 4.02 -2.75 24.99
N PRO A 194 3.42 -2.59 26.19
CA PRO A 194 3.87 -3.33 27.36
C PRO A 194 3.46 -4.80 27.23
N CYS A 195 4.42 -5.69 27.43
CA CYS A 195 4.17 -7.12 27.55
C CYS A 195 4.27 -7.52 29.02
N PRO A 196 3.26 -8.21 29.57
CA PRO A 196 3.37 -8.80 30.90
C PRO A 196 4.63 -9.67 30.94
N THR A 197 5.50 -9.42 31.92
CA THR A 197 6.52 -10.40 32.28
C THR A 197 5.83 -11.49 33.07
N ASP A 198 6.02 -12.76 32.70
CA ASP A 198 5.61 -13.88 33.55
C ASP A 198 6.17 -13.64 34.97
N SER A 199 5.26 -13.37 35.90
CA SER A 199 5.54 -13.17 37.34
C SER A 199 5.69 -14.50 38.06
#